data_AF-O06232-F1
#
_entry.id   AF-O06232-F1
#
_cell.length_a   1.000
_cell.length_b   1.000
_cell.length_c   1.000
_cell.angle_alpha   90.00
_cell.angle_beta   90.00
_cell.angle_gamma   90.00
#
_symmetry.space_group_name_H-M   'P 1'
#
loop_
_entity.id
_entity.type
_entity.pdbx_description
1 polymer ?
#
loop_
_entity_poly.entity_id
_entity_poly.type
_entity_poly.pdbx_seq_one_letter_code
_entity_poly.pdbx_strand_id
1 'polypeptide(L)'
;MEAPPYAGDPTFERLRRSFQPADLLPELQAAGVHYTIAVEAADDPAENESLLATARHHDWIARVIGWVPLADPDEVTESSTHGRHRPDASWRRDLRCPGLLPPGCHQPVLVVGLVGQQPEMRPMNPPSGFLRRTPTRRFRDRRDAGRVLADELASYRGRDRLLVLGLARGGVPVGWEVASALGAELDVFLVRKLGVPQWRELAMGALASGGGVVMNDDVVSSLRITDQQVRAAIDSETAELQRRELAYRGGRPVVDPRARIVILVDDGIATGASMLAAVRTIRATGPESIVVAVPVGPATACRELAAEADDVVCATMPAAFEAVGQVYNDFHQVTDDEVRELLATPTTGAAT
;
A
#
# COMPACT_ATOMS: atom_id res chain seq x y z
N MET A 1 -10.54 6.23 -27.63
CA MET A 1 -11.21 6.17 -26.32
C MET A 1 -12.53 6.92 -26.46
N GLU A 2 -13.64 6.26 -26.15
CA GLU A 2 -14.94 6.93 -26.02
C GLU A 2 -14.81 7.99 -24.91
N ALA A 3 -15.31 9.20 -25.14
CA ALA A 3 -15.20 10.27 -24.15
C ALA A 3 -15.93 9.82 -22.88
N PRO A 4 -15.29 9.91 -21.69
CA PRO A 4 -15.93 9.47 -20.46
C PRO A 4 -17.22 10.26 -20.22
N PRO A 5 -18.24 9.69 -19.55
CA PRO A 5 -19.58 10.27 -19.46
C PRO A 5 -19.64 11.68 -18.84
N TYR A 6 -18.59 12.10 -18.11
CA TYR A 6 -18.45 13.45 -17.54
C TYR A 6 -17.88 14.49 -18.54
N ALA A 7 -17.38 14.07 -19.70
CA ALA A 7 -16.68 14.94 -20.64
C ALA A 7 -17.58 16.04 -21.25
N GLY A 8 -18.90 15.80 -21.33
CA GLY A 8 -19.89 16.74 -21.85
C GLY A 8 -20.75 17.43 -20.80
N ASP A 9 -20.60 17.11 -19.52
CA ASP A 9 -21.46 17.64 -18.46
C ASP A 9 -20.94 19.02 -17.99
N PRO A 10 -21.75 20.09 -18.08
CA PRO A 10 -21.38 21.45 -17.65
C PRO A 10 -20.97 21.53 -16.18
N THR A 11 -21.43 20.60 -15.34
CA THR A 11 -21.10 20.54 -13.92
C THR A 11 -19.59 20.31 -13.69
N PHE A 12 -18.90 19.70 -14.67
CA PHE A 12 -17.45 19.46 -14.62
C PHE A 12 -16.63 20.51 -15.39
N GLU A 13 -17.21 21.63 -15.83
CA GLU A 13 -16.48 22.69 -16.55
C GLU A 13 -15.24 23.16 -15.77
N ARG A 14 -15.34 23.26 -14.43
CA ARG A 14 -14.19 23.60 -13.57
C ARG A 14 -13.06 22.58 -13.60
N LEU A 15 -13.36 21.30 -13.82
CA LEU A 15 -12.35 20.25 -13.94
C LEU A 15 -11.79 20.16 -15.37
N ARG A 16 -12.59 20.52 -16.38
CA ARG A 16 -12.20 20.49 -17.79
C ARG A 16 -11.35 21.68 -18.22
N ARG A 17 -11.35 22.78 -17.45
CA ARG A 17 -10.46 23.93 -17.72
C ARG A 17 -9.00 23.55 -17.48
N SER A 18 -8.10 24.03 -18.33
CA SER A 18 -6.66 23.95 -18.08
C SER A 18 -6.30 24.91 -16.93
N PHE A 19 -5.65 24.38 -15.89
CA PHE A 19 -5.04 25.19 -14.84
C PHE A 19 -3.61 25.51 -15.24
N GLN A 20 -3.22 26.77 -15.08
CA GLN A 20 -1.91 27.29 -15.44
C GLN A 20 -1.16 27.75 -14.18
N PRO A 21 0.16 28.01 -14.27
CA PRO A 21 0.93 28.55 -13.16
C PRO A 21 0.31 29.77 -12.46
N ALA A 22 -0.38 30.62 -13.22
CA ALA A 22 -1.12 31.78 -12.71
C ALA A 22 -2.31 31.41 -11.80
N ASP A 23 -2.92 30.24 -11.99
CA ASP A 23 -3.96 29.71 -11.10
C ASP A 23 -3.38 29.14 -9.81
N LEU A 24 -2.14 28.64 -9.83
CA LEU A 24 -1.48 27.99 -8.69
C LEU A 24 -0.85 28.98 -7.72
N LEU A 25 -0.29 30.09 -8.22
CA LEU A 25 0.45 31.04 -7.39
C LEU A 25 -0.36 31.60 -6.19
N PRO A 26 -1.64 32.00 -6.33
CA PRO A 26 -2.43 32.47 -5.19
C PRO A 26 -2.64 31.39 -4.11
N GLU A 27 -2.79 30.13 -4.52
CA GLU A 27 -2.98 29.00 -3.60
C GLU A 27 -1.69 28.69 -2.82
N LEU A 28 -0.53 28.73 -3.49
CA LEU A 28 0.77 28.58 -2.82
C LEU A 28 0.99 29.68 -1.78
N GLN A 29 0.67 30.93 -2.11
CA GLN A 29 0.79 32.06 -1.21
C GLN A 29 -0.14 31.92 0.00
N ALA A 30 -1.40 31.53 -0.21
CA ALA A 30 -2.36 31.32 0.87
C ALA A 30 -1.94 30.19 1.83
N ALA A 31 -1.27 29.15 1.31
CA ALA A 31 -0.77 28.02 2.08
C ALA A 31 0.61 28.25 2.73
N GLY A 32 1.29 29.36 2.46
CA GLY A 32 2.65 29.62 2.94
C GLY A 32 3.72 28.74 2.29
N VAL A 33 3.47 28.25 1.07
CA VAL A 33 4.39 27.41 0.30
C VAL A 33 5.23 28.29 -0.63
N HIS A 34 6.54 28.36 -0.40
CA HIS A 34 7.45 29.20 -1.21
C HIS A 34 7.95 28.54 -2.50
N TYR A 35 7.96 27.21 -2.57
CA TYR A 35 8.45 26.47 -3.72
C TYR A 35 7.59 25.25 -3.96
N THR A 36 7.44 24.89 -5.23
CA THR A 36 6.77 23.66 -5.66
C THR A 36 7.67 22.84 -6.60
N ILE A 37 7.23 21.62 -6.88
CA ILE A 37 7.82 20.72 -7.85
C ILE A 37 6.74 20.41 -8.88
N ALA A 38 7.04 20.59 -10.17
CA ALA A 38 6.15 20.21 -11.25
C ALA A 38 6.40 18.74 -11.62
N VAL A 39 5.33 17.96 -11.81
CA VAL A 39 5.41 16.51 -12.05
C VAL A 39 4.60 16.17 -13.29
N GLU A 40 5.21 15.45 -14.23
CA GLU A 40 4.57 14.93 -15.43
C GLU A 40 3.35 14.06 -15.09
N ALA A 41 2.24 14.32 -15.77
CA ALA A 41 0.95 13.65 -15.56
C ALA A 41 0.58 12.67 -16.69
N ALA A 42 0.97 12.94 -17.93
CA ALA A 42 0.85 12.02 -19.05
C ALA A 42 2.23 11.47 -19.44
N ASP A 43 2.27 10.22 -19.88
CA ASP A 43 3.50 9.59 -20.41
C ASP A 43 3.76 10.13 -21.84
N ASP A 44 4.24 11.38 -21.93
CA ASP A 44 4.46 12.12 -23.17
C ASP A 44 5.74 12.98 -23.06
N PRO A 45 6.80 12.68 -23.83
CA PRO A 45 8.02 13.49 -23.86
C PRO A 45 7.81 14.99 -24.10
N ALA A 46 6.74 15.38 -24.82
CA ALA A 46 6.40 16.78 -25.02
C ALA A 46 5.96 17.50 -23.73
N GLU A 47 5.37 16.77 -22.78
CA GLU A 47 5.01 17.31 -21.46
C GLU A 47 6.26 17.69 -20.67
N ASN A 48 7.31 16.86 -20.70
CA ASN A 48 8.58 17.15 -20.05
C ASN A 48 9.22 18.46 -20.54
N GLU A 49 9.20 18.71 -21.84
CA GLU A 49 9.67 19.98 -22.41
C GLU A 49 8.81 21.16 -21.96
N SER A 50 7.48 20.99 -21.95
CA SER A 50 6.52 21.99 -21.48
C SER A 50 6.72 22.36 -20.01
N LEU A 51 6.93 21.37 -19.13
CA LEU A 51 7.20 21.57 -17.72
C LEU A 51 8.52 22.30 -17.49
N LEU A 52 9.58 21.95 -18.23
CA LEU A 52 10.86 22.65 -18.17
C LEU A 52 10.75 24.09 -18.67
N ALA A 53 10.03 24.33 -19.77
CA ALA A 53 9.75 25.67 -20.24
C ALA A 53 8.97 26.47 -19.19
N THR A 54 7.98 25.86 -18.56
CA THR A 54 7.20 26.48 -17.49
C THR A 54 8.08 26.85 -16.29
N ALA A 55 8.93 25.94 -15.81
CA ALA A 55 9.83 26.18 -14.68
C ALA A 55 10.85 27.29 -14.94
N ARG A 56 11.27 27.52 -16.20
CA ARG A 56 12.14 28.65 -16.57
C ARG A 56 11.49 30.02 -16.44
N HIS A 57 10.16 30.08 -16.56
CA HIS A 57 9.40 31.33 -16.45
C HIS A 57 8.85 31.55 -15.03
N HIS A 58 8.99 30.57 -14.13
CA HIS A 58 8.41 30.59 -12.79
C HIS A 58 9.44 30.08 -11.78
N ASP A 59 10.14 31.00 -11.16
CA ASP A 59 11.22 30.83 -10.18
C ASP A 59 10.79 30.16 -8.85
N TRP A 60 9.48 30.06 -8.61
CA TRP A 60 8.88 29.28 -7.52
C TRP A 60 8.67 27.79 -7.88
N ILE A 61 8.91 27.38 -9.13
CA ILE A 61 8.99 25.96 -9.52
C ILE A 61 10.45 25.53 -9.39
N ALA A 62 10.77 24.92 -8.25
CA ALA A 62 12.15 24.57 -7.90
C ALA A 62 12.70 23.41 -8.75
N ARG A 63 11.83 22.48 -9.15
CA ARG A 63 12.21 21.25 -9.89
C ARG A 63 11.08 20.78 -10.80
N VAL A 64 11.48 20.01 -11.81
CA VAL A 64 10.57 19.21 -12.65
C VAL A 64 10.88 17.73 -12.42
N ILE A 65 9.86 16.90 -12.29
CA ILE A 65 9.94 15.44 -12.30
C ILE A 65 9.31 14.95 -13.59
N GLY A 66 10.10 14.24 -14.38
CA GLY A 66 9.69 13.62 -15.64
C GLY A 66 10.11 12.16 -15.70
N TRP A 67 9.40 11.42 -16.54
CA TRP A 67 9.57 10.02 -16.85
C TRP A 67 10.28 9.86 -18.21
N VAL A 68 11.06 8.80 -18.35
CA VAL A 68 11.68 8.44 -19.63
C VAL A 68 11.50 6.94 -19.86
N PRO A 69 11.12 6.48 -21.07
CA PRO A 69 10.94 5.07 -21.37
C PRO A 69 12.24 4.29 -21.15
N LEU A 70 12.19 3.22 -20.35
CA LEU A 70 13.36 2.35 -20.16
C LEU A 70 13.57 1.33 -21.27
N ALA A 71 12.55 1.08 -22.08
CA ALA A 71 12.62 0.12 -23.17
C ALA A 71 13.46 0.61 -24.35
N ASP A 72 13.77 1.91 -24.39
CA ASP A 72 14.58 2.54 -25.43
C ASP A 72 15.82 3.23 -24.81
N PRO A 73 16.97 2.53 -24.75
CA PRO A 73 18.21 3.09 -24.20
C PRO A 73 18.75 4.29 -25.01
N ASP A 74 18.33 4.45 -26.27
CA ASP A 74 18.72 5.59 -27.10
C ASP A 74 17.90 6.83 -26.71
N GLU A 75 16.60 6.71 -26.43
CA GLU A 75 15.78 7.82 -25.89
C GLU A 75 16.21 8.28 -24.48
N VAL A 76 16.69 7.36 -23.63
CA VAL A 76 17.31 7.70 -22.33
C VAL A 76 18.56 8.55 -22.52
N THR A 77 19.30 8.32 -23.61
CA THR A 77 20.54 9.02 -23.94
C THR A 77 20.25 10.33 -24.69
N GLU A 78 19.24 10.38 -25.56
CA GLU A 78 18.78 11.57 -26.29
C GLU A 78 18.07 12.58 -25.38
N SER A 79 17.17 12.12 -24.51
CA SER A 79 16.53 12.96 -23.48
C SER A 79 17.56 13.56 -22.53
N SER A 80 18.66 12.85 -22.25
CA SER A 80 19.77 13.35 -21.42
C SER A 80 20.85 14.12 -22.19
N THR A 81 20.78 14.20 -23.53
CA THR A 81 21.70 14.97 -24.39
C THR A 81 21.07 16.19 -25.05
N HIS A 82 19.75 16.28 -25.21
CA HIS A 82 19.05 17.50 -25.68
C HIS A 82 19.30 18.71 -24.77
N GLY A 83 19.70 18.48 -23.51
CA GLY A 83 20.17 19.52 -22.59
C GLY A 83 21.69 19.76 -22.54
N ARG A 84 22.54 18.92 -23.15
CA ARG A 84 24.01 19.11 -23.14
C ARG A 84 24.50 20.19 -24.11
N HIS A 85 23.66 20.63 -25.03
CA HIS A 85 23.94 21.77 -25.91
C HIS A 85 23.56 23.13 -25.31
N ARG A 86 23.19 23.20 -24.02
CA ARG A 86 22.96 24.48 -23.33
C ARG A 86 23.80 24.60 -22.06
N PRO A 87 24.63 25.64 -21.92
CA PRO A 87 25.59 25.79 -20.82
C PRO A 87 24.99 25.92 -19.41
N ASP A 88 23.65 26.01 -19.30
CA ASP A 88 22.97 26.37 -18.05
C ASP A 88 22.13 25.23 -17.41
N ALA A 89 21.97 24.08 -18.06
CA ALA A 89 21.12 22.98 -17.56
C ALA A 89 21.93 21.86 -16.88
N SER A 90 21.84 21.74 -15.55
CA SER A 90 22.44 20.62 -14.81
C SER A 90 21.48 19.43 -14.72
N TRP A 91 21.84 18.30 -15.32
CA TRP A 91 21.10 17.05 -15.19
C TRP A 91 21.64 16.26 -13.99
N ARG A 92 20.77 15.86 -13.05
CA ARG A 92 21.13 14.93 -11.97
C ARG A 92 20.27 13.68 -12.03
N ARG A 93 20.92 12.54 -12.27
CA ARG A 93 20.35 11.20 -12.13
C ARG A 93 20.42 10.83 -10.65
N ASP A 94 19.50 11.37 -9.83
CA ASP A 94 19.51 11.17 -8.37
C ASP A 94 18.54 10.06 -7.96
N LEU A 95 19.06 8.84 -7.76
CA LEU A 95 18.32 7.72 -7.14
C LEU A 95 18.40 7.74 -5.60
N ARG A 96 19.11 8.69 -4.97
CA ARG A 96 19.23 8.82 -3.50
C ARG A 96 19.52 10.28 -3.09
N CYS A 97 18.56 11.04 -2.57
CA CYS A 97 18.85 12.25 -1.77
C CYS A 97 19.07 11.79 -0.31
N PRO A 98 20.20 11.97 0.43
CA PRO A 98 20.91 13.13 1.00
C PRO A 98 21.44 14.38 0.29
N GLY A 99 21.02 15.62 0.62
CA GLY A 99 21.96 16.76 0.50
C GLY A 99 21.36 18.08 0.02
N LEU A 100 21.48 19.10 0.86
CA LEU A 100 21.10 20.50 0.60
C LEU A 100 21.88 21.08 -0.59
N LEU A 101 21.19 21.85 -1.43
CA LEU A 101 21.82 22.75 -2.41
C LEU A 101 22.53 23.92 -1.70
N PRO A 102 23.65 24.43 -2.26
CA PRO A 102 24.26 25.67 -1.79
C PRO A 102 23.37 26.89 -2.11
N PRO A 103 23.47 27.99 -1.36
CA PRO A 103 22.71 29.21 -1.66
C PRO A 103 23.18 29.82 -2.99
N GLY A 104 22.25 30.09 -3.91
CA GLY A 104 22.48 30.90 -5.13
C GLY A 104 22.25 30.22 -6.50
N CYS A 105 21.69 29.01 -6.56
CA CYS A 105 21.42 28.34 -7.85
C CYS A 105 19.92 28.41 -8.20
N HIS A 106 19.57 29.24 -9.19
CA HIS A 106 18.17 29.51 -9.63
C HIS A 106 17.77 28.76 -10.91
N GLN A 107 18.52 27.73 -11.33
CA GLN A 107 18.21 26.96 -12.53
C GLN A 107 17.31 25.77 -12.18
N PRO A 108 16.17 25.56 -12.89
CA PRO A 108 15.33 24.39 -12.67
C PRO A 108 16.10 23.12 -13.07
N VAL A 109 16.13 22.14 -12.17
CA VAL A 109 16.75 20.84 -12.40
C VAL A 109 15.65 19.84 -12.76
N LEU A 110 15.75 19.22 -13.95
CA LEU A 110 14.96 18.02 -14.25
C LEU A 110 15.52 16.86 -13.43
N VAL A 111 14.70 16.31 -12.56
CA VAL A 111 14.96 15.03 -11.91
C VAL A 111 14.22 13.98 -12.72
N VAL A 112 14.98 13.25 -13.54
CA VAL A 112 14.41 12.16 -14.33
C VAL A 112 14.26 10.92 -13.44
N GLY A 113 13.02 10.50 -13.24
CA GLY A 113 12.71 9.17 -12.74
C GLY A 113 12.83 8.18 -13.90
N LEU A 114 13.69 7.17 -13.75
CA LEU A 114 13.70 6.05 -14.70
C LEU A 114 12.43 5.22 -14.47
N VAL A 115 11.57 5.11 -15.48
CA VAL A 115 10.40 4.21 -15.41
C VAL A 115 10.83 2.79 -15.72
N GLY A 116 11.35 2.16 -14.68
CA GLY A 116 11.43 0.71 -14.50
C GLY A 116 11.38 0.46 -13.02
N GLN A 117 10.78 -0.65 -12.64
CA GLN A 117 10.35 -0.87 -11.27
C GLN A 117 11.44 -0.53 -10.23
N GLN A 118 11.06 0.33 -9.28
CA GLN A 118 11.92 1.20 -8.46
C GLN A 118 12.82 0.48 -7.41
N PRO A 119 14.01 1.06 -7.08
CA PRO A 119 14.64 0.85 -5.76
C PRO A 119 15.17 2.11 -5.01
N GLU A 120 14.85 2.19 -3.70
CA GLU A 120 15.61 2.61 -2.46
C GLU A 120 16.37 3.98 -2.36
N MET A 121 16.48 4.76 -1.25
CA MET A 121 16.28 4.64 0.22
C MET A 121 16.65 5.98 0.94
N ARG A 122 16.23 6.20 2.20
CA ARG A 122 17.00 6.93 3.27
C ARG A 122 17.00 6.10 4.58
N PRO A 123 18.03 6.20 5.43
CA PRO A 123 18.37 5.17 6.41
C PRO A 123 17.66 5.40 7.76
N MET A 124 16.98 4.38 8.31
CA MET A 124 16.62 4.30 9.73
C MET A 124 16.47 2.83 10.16
N ASN A 125 17.20 2.48 11.23
CA ASN A 125 17.31 1.23 12.02
C ASN A 125 17.43 -0.13 11.30
N PRO A 126 18.37 -1.00 11.74
CA PRO A 126 18.44 -2.36 11.22
C PRO A 126 17.22 -3.14 11.71
N PRO A 127 16.41 -3.74 10.81
CA PRO A 127 15.41 -4.69 11.25
C PRO A 127 16.16 -5.98 11.63
N SER A 128 15.91 -6.47 12.84
CA SER A 128 16.19 -7.87 13.18
C SER A 128 15.16 -8.76 12.46
N GLY A 129 15.31 -8.89 11.15
CA GLY A 129 14.42 -9.70 10.31
C GLY A 129 15.06 -9.84 8.94
N PHE A 130 15.65 -11.01 8.67
CA PHE A 130 16.25 -11.32 7.38
C PHE A 130 15.17 -11.18 6.29
N LEU A 131 15.15 -10.07 5.54
CA LEU A 131 14.47 -10.01 4.26
C LEU A 131 15.20 -10.96 3.29
N ARG A 132 14.85 -12.24 3.32
CA ARG A 132 15.35 -13.22 2.34
C ARG A 132 14.82 -12.81 0.97
N ARG A 133 15.71 -12.31 0.10
CA ARG A 133 15.43 -12.14 -1.33
C ARG A 133 15.26 -13.53 -1.96
N THR A 134 14.04 -14.01 -2.04
CA THR A 134 13.70 -15.25 -2.73
C THR A 134 13.39 -14.94 -4.21
N PRO A 135 13.91 -15.72 -5.19
CA PRO A 135 13.55 -15.57 -6.60
C PRO A 135 12.03 -15.60 -6.80
N THR A 136 11.56 -14.95 -7.87
CA THR A 136 10.13 -14.82 -8.20
C THR A 136 9.46 -16.20 -8.23
N ARG A 137 8.56 -16.45 -7.29
CA ARG A 137 7.84 -17.73 -7.17
C ARG A 137 6.46 -17.60 -7.81
N ARG A 138 6.03 -18.64 -8.53
CA ARG A 138 4.63 -18.84 -8.89
C ARG A 138 4.02 -19.91 -8.01
N PHE A 139 2.79 -19.69 -7.56
CA PHE A 139 1.97 -20.59 -6.76
C PHE A 139 0.90 -21.22 -7.65
N ARG A 140 0.57 -22.48 -7.36
CA ARG A 140 -0.53 -23.15 -8.08
C ARG A 140 -1.88 -22.50 -7.78
N ASP A 141 -2.15 -22.30 -6.50
CA ASP A 141 -3.37 -21.76 -5.94
C ASP A 141 -3.06 -21.16 -4.54
N ARG A 142 -4.07 -20.65 -3.84
CA ARG A 142 -3.92 -20.12 -2.48
C ARG A 142 -3.44 -21.16 -1.46
N ARG A 143 -3.81 -22.43 -1.63
CA ARG A 143 -3.39 -23.48 -0.68
C ARG A 143 -1.90 -23.78 -0.83
N ASP A 144 -1.40 -23.81 -2.06
CA ASP A 144 0.02 -23.94 -2.36
C ASP A 144 0.85 -22.80 -1.76
N ALA A 145 0.35 -21.57 -1.89
CA ALA A 145 0.92 -20.41 -1.26
C ALA A 145 0.94 -20.51 0.27
N GLY A 146 -0.15 -20.98 0.88
CA GLY A 146 -0.26 -21.21 2.32
C GLY A 146 0.72 -22.26 2.84
N ARG A 147 0.94 -23.36 2.11
CA ARG A 147 1.95 -24.38 2.46
C ARG A 147 3.38 -23.83 2.43
N VAL A 148 3.72 -23.07 1.38
CA VAL A 148 5.03 -22.40 1.30
C VAL A 148 5.23 -21.44 2.48
N LEU A 149 4.20 -20.66 2.80
CA LEU A 149 4.25 -19.73 3.92
C LEU A 149 4.38 -20.44 5.26
N ALA A 150 3.71 -21.59 5.43
CA ALA A 150 3.82 -22.42 6.63
C ALA A 150 5.24 -22.94 6.87
N ASP A 151 5.97 -23.31 5.81
CA ASP A 151 7.36 -23.75 5.90
C ASP A 151 8.28 -22.62 6.37
N GLU A 152 8.08 -21.40 5.86
CA GLU A 152 8.82 -20.20 6.30
C GLU A 152 8.48 -19.82 7.75
N LEU A 153 7.26 -20.13 8.21
CA LEU A 153 6.78 -19.91 9.58
C LEU A 153 7.05 -21.08 10.55
N ALA A 154 7.83 -22.09 10.14
CA ALA A 154 8.03 -23.30 10.94
C ALA A 154 8.57 -23.05 12.36
N SER A 155 9.27 -21.94 12.59
CA SER A 155 9.75 -21.52 13.92
C SER A 155 8.64 -21.21 14.93
N TYR A 156 7.41 -20.98 14.47
CA TYR A 156 6.23 -20.75 15.30
C TYR A 156 5.48 -22.05 15.65
N ARG A 157 5.83 -23.19 15.03
CA ARG A 157 5.14 -24.46 15.27
C ARG A 157 5.21 -24.87 16.74
N GLY A 158 4.06 -25.21 17.32
CA GLY A 158 3.96 -25.64 18.71
C GLY A 158 4.16 -24.53 19.76
N ARG A 159 4.23 -23.25 19.34
CA ARG A 159 4.17 -22.13 20.28
C ARG A 159 2.80 -22.10 20.95
N ASP A 160 2.79 -21.93 22.27
CA ASP A 160 1.55 -21.75 23.02
C ASP A 160 0.83 -20.48 22.57
N ARG A 161 -0.51 -20.51 22.62
CA ARG A 161 -1.38 -19.35 22.35
C ARG A 161 -1.19 -18.74 20.95
N LEU A 162 -0.78 -19.54 19.97
CA LEU A 162 -0.67 -19.11 18.58
C LEU A 162 -2.04 -18.98 17.91
N LEU A 163 -2.32 -17.80 17.37
CA LEU A 163 -3.56 -17.47 16.65
C LEU A 163 -3.22 -17.04 15.22
N VAL A 164 -3.84 -17.68 14.23
CA VAL A 164 -3.74 -17.29 12.82
C VAL A 164 -5.03 -16.58 12.41
N LEU A 165 -4.90 -15.36 11.91
CA LEU A 165 -5.99 -14.52 11.46
C LEU A 165 -5.89 -14.30 9.96
N GLY A 166 -6.78 -14.97 9.19
CA GLY A 166 -6.87 -14.79 7.75
C GLY A 166 -7.69 -13.55 7.39
N LEU A 167 -7.10 -12.59 6.68
CA LEU A 167 -7.80 -11.40 6.19
C LEU A 167 -8.82 -11.82 5.11
N ALA A 168 -10.09 -11.50 5.35
CA ALA A 168 -11.14 -11.97 4.45
C ALA A 168 -11.15 -11.20 3.11
N ARG A 169 -11.41 -11.85 1.98
CA ARG A 169 -11.70 -13.29 1.84
C ARG A 169 -10.46 -14.12 1.46
N GLY A 170 -9.57 -13.55 0.65
CA GLY A 170 -8.45 -14.24 0.01
C GLY A 170 -7.45 -14.84 0.99
N GLY A 171 -7.23 -14.19 2.14
CA GLY A 171 -6.32 -14.66 3.17
C GLY A 171 -6.77 -15.91 3.93
N VAL A 172 -8.06 -16.27 3.92
CA VAL A 172 -8.58 -17.39 4.73
C VAL A 172 -8.06 -18.76 4.24
N PRO A 173 -8.11 -19.11 2.94
CA PRO A 173 -7.48 -20.34 2.45
C PRO A 173 -5.98 -20.45 2.73
N VAL A 174 -5.25 -19.34 2.64
CA VAL A 174 -3.81 -19.29 2.94
C VAL A 174 -3.60 -19.50 4.45
N GLY A 175 -4.36 -18.77 5.27
CA GLY A 175 -4.33 -18.84 6.72
C GLY A 175 -4.69 -20.22 7.26
N TRP A 176 -5.61 -20.94 6.61
CA TRP A 176 -5.97 -22.31 7.01
C TRP A 176 -4.80 -23.28 6.87
N GLU A 177 -4.07 -23.23 5.75
CA GLU A 177 -2.87 -24.08 5.56
C GLU A 177 -1.78 -23.73 6.57
N VAL A 178 -1.56 -22.44 6.84
CA VAL A 178 -0.63 -21.98 7.88
C VAL A 178 -1.04 -22.48 9.26
N ALA A 179 -2.29 -22.29 9.65
CA ALA A 179 -2.81 -22.70 10.95
C ALA A 179 -2.75 -24.21 11.13
N SER A 180 -3.17 -24.98 10.12
CA SER A 180 -3.12 -26.44 10.15
C SER A 180 -1.70 -26.97 10.28
N ALA A 181 -0.73 -26.37 9.57
CA ALA A 181 0.66 -26.80 9.60
C ALA A 181 1.39 -26.41 10.91
N LEU A 182 0.96 -25.33 11.57
CA LEU A 182 1.54 -24.88 12.83
C LEU A 182 0.82 -25.44 14.07
N GLY A 183 -0.36 -26.04 13.90
CA GLY A 183 -1.24 -26.49 14.98
C GLY A 183 -1.88 -25.33 15.75
N ALA A 184 -2.19 -24.23 15.05
CA ALA A 184 -2.72 -23.00 15.62
C ALA A 184 -4.24 -22.87 15.44
N GLU A 185 -4.89 -22.08 16.31
CA GLU A 185 -6.28 -21.70 16.12
C GLU A 185 -6.40 -20.77 14.90
N LEU A 186 -7.34 -21.06 14.00
CA LEU A 186 -7.65 -20.22 12.84
C LEU A 186 -8.91 -19.40 13.11
N ASP A 187 -8.87 -18.12 12.75
CA ASP A 187 -10.06 -17.28 12.67
C ASP A 187 -9.99 -16.30 11.49
N VAL A 188 -11.15 -15.74 11.12
CA VAL A 188 -11.26 -14.71 10.06
C VAL A 188 -11.14 -13.31 10.65
N PHE A 189 -10.39 -12.45 9.97
CA PHE A 189 -10.24 -11.06 10.35
C PHE A 189 -10.74 -10.15 9.24
N LEU A 190 -11.73 -9.32 9.56
CA LEU A 190 -12.28 -8.35 8.63
C LEU A 190 -11.74 -6.97 8.95
N VAL A 191 -11.37 -6.23 7.91
CA VAL A 191 -10.91 -4.84 8.01
C VAL A 191 -11.67 -4.00 7.01
N ARG A 192 -12.11 -2.82 7.45
CA ARG A 192 -12.78 -1.79 6.64
C ARG A 192 -12.04 -0.48 6.83
N LYS A 193 -11.70 0.20 5.75
CA LYS A 193 -11.14 1.56 5.84
C LYS A 193 -12.26 2.55 6.10
N LEU A 194 -12.00 3.51 6.97
CA LEU A 194 -12.85 4.68 7.17
C LEU A 194 -12.37 5.74 6.19
N GLY A 195 -13.05 5.86 5.05
CA GLY A 195 -12.78 6.91 4.08
C GLY A 195 -13.23 8.28 4.56
N VAL A 196 -12.55 9.33 4.14
CA VAL A 196 -13.01 10.71 4.32
C VAL A 196 -14.34 10.90 3.57
N PRO A 197 -15.37 11.56 4.14
CA PRO A 197 -16.69 11.64 3.51
C PRO A 197 -16.69 12.17 2.07
N GLN A 198 -15.82 13.14 1.76
CA GLN A 198 -15.68 13.73 0.43
C GLN A 198 -14.75 12.91 -0.49
N TRP A 199 -13.84 12.11 0.09
CA TRP A 199 -12.82 11.35 -0.62
C TRP A 199 -12.68 9.96 0.00
N ARG A 200 -13.57 9.04 -0.37
CA ARG A 200 -13.64 7.70 0.25
C ARG A 200 -12.34 6.89 0.10
N GLU A 201 -11.55 7.19 -0.94
CA GLU A 201 -10.25 6.57 -1.17
C GLU A 201 -9.15 7.06 -0.20
N LEU A 202 -9.30 8.27 0.34
CA LEU A 202 -8.42 8.77 1.40
C LEU A 202 -8.92 8.22 2.74
N ALA A 203 -8.15 7.33 3.36
CA ALA A 203 -8.52 6.75 4.65
C ALA A 203 -8.16 7.68 5.81
N MET A 204 -9.16 8.11 6.58
CA MET A 204 -8.98 8.77 7.87
C MET A 204 -8.87 7.79 9.04
N GLY A 205 -9.11 6.51 8.81
CA GLY A 205 -9.00 5.48 9.83
C GLY A 205 -9.34 4.09 9.29
N ALA A 206 -9.53 3.14 10.19
CA ALA A 206 -10.01 1.80 9.89
C ALA A 206 -10.81 1.21 11.05
N LEU A 207 -11.71 0.30 10.70
CA LEU A 207 -12.42 -0.60 11.59
C LEU A 207 -11.95 -2.02 11.33
N ALA A 208 -11.89 -2.83 12.38
CA ALA A 208 -11.67 -4.25 12.20
C ALA A 208 -12.56 -5.11 13.10
N SER A 209 -12.49 -6.42 12.86
CA SER A 209 -13.24 -7.41 13.60
C SER A 209 -13.11 -7.26 15.11
N GLY A 210 -14.23 -7.45 15.81
CA GLY A 210 -14.31 -7.23 17.26
C GLY A 210 -14.48 -5.76 17.69
N GLY A 211 -14.72 -4.85 16.75
CA GLY A 211 -15.06 -3.45 17.03
C GLY A 211 -13.86 -2.53 17.27
N GLY A 212 -12.65 -2.98 16.92
CA GLY A 212 -11.46 -2.14 17.01
C GLY A 212 -11.49 -1.01 15.98
N VAL A 213 -11.23 0.21 16.44
CA VAL A 213 -11.19 1.43 15.61
C VAL A 213 -9.82 2.08 15.76
N VAL A 214 -9.19 2.39 14.63
CA VAL A 214 -7.93 3.14 14.58
C VAL A 214 -8.13 4.37 13.70
N MET A 215 -7.82 5.54 14.23
CA MET A 215 -7.91 6.80 13.50
C MET A 215 -6.53 7.29 13.06
N ASN A 216 -6.51 8.01 11.94
CA ASN A 216 -5.37 8.80 11.50
C ASN A 216 -5.63 10.26 11.91
N ASP A 217 -5.16 10.62 13.10
CA ASP A 217 -5.40 11.92 13.71
C ASP A 217 -4.85 13.08 12.87
N ASP A 218 -3.78 12.85 12.09
CA ASP A 218 -3.24 13.84 11.16
C ASP A 218 -4.21 14.15 10.01
N VAL A 219 -4.84 13.12 9.43
CA VAL A 219 -5.86 13.31 8.37
C VAL A 219 -7.12 13.95 8.93
N VAL A 220 -7.58 13.49 10.10
CA VAL A 220 -8.76 14.04 10.76
C VAL A 220 -8.56 15.52 11.09
N SER A 221 -7.40 15.90 11.64
CA SER A 221 -7.10 17.28 12.02
C SER A 221 -6.85 18.19 10.81
N SER A 222 -6.04 17.74 9.84
CA SER A 222 -5.67 18.53 8.65
C SER A 222 -6.88 18.87 7.77
N LEU A 223 -7.81 17.92 7.61
CA LEU A 223 -9.05 18.13 6.84
C LEU A 223 -10.21 18.65 7.68
N ARG A 224 -9.97 18.93 8.98
CA ARG A 224 -10.98 19.40 9.94
C ARG A 224 -12.25 18.54 9.91
N ILE A 225 -12.06 17.22 9.87
CA ILE A 225 -13.17 16.27 9.86
C ILE A 225 -13.84 16.32 11.22
N THR A 226 -15.13 16.62 11.21
CA THR A 226 -15.90 16.76 12.44
C THR A 226 -16.12 15.39 13.10
N ASP A 227 -16.27 15.36 14.43
CA ASP A 227 -16.65 14.15 15.17
C ASP A 227 -17.92 13.50 14.60
N GLN A 228 -18.87 14.31 14.13
CA GLN A 228 -20.10 13.82 13.51
C GLN A 228 -19.81 13.05 12.20
N GLN A 229 -18.90 13.56 11.37
CA GLN A 229 -18.48 12.89 10.14
C GLN A 229 -17.71 11.60 10.44
N VAL A 230 -16.83 11.62 11.45
CA VAL A 230 -16.12 10.42 11.90
C VAL A 230 -17.11 9.36 12.38
N ARG A 231 -18.05 9.72 13.26
CA ARG A 231 -19.08 8.80 13.77
C ARG A 231 -19.96 8.24 12.64
N ALA A 232 -20.42 9.08 11.71
CA ALA A 232 -21.22 8.61 10.58
C ALA A 232 -20.46 7.60 9.70
N ALA A 233 -19.17 7.82 9.47
CA ALA A 233 -18.33 6.86 8.76
C ALA A 233 -18.17 5.55 9.57
N ILE A 234 -17.90 5.66 10.88
CA ILE A 234 -17.80 4.49 11.76
C ILE A 234 -19.09 3.68 11.75
N ASP A 235 -20.25 4.31 11.89
CA ASP A 235 -21.54 3.63 11.97
C ASP A 235 -21.85 2.88 10.67
N SER A 236 -21.67 3.55 9.52
CA SER A 236 -21.90 2.94 8.20
C SER A 236 -20.97 1.76 7.95
N GLU A 237 -19.70 1.88 8.34
CA GLU A 237 -18.68 0.87 8.09
C GLU A 237 -18.77 -0.28 9.10
N THR A 238 -19.22 -0.01 10.33
CA THR A 238 -19.54 -1.01 11.37
C THR A 238 -20.69 -1.91 10.92
N ALA A 239 -21.77 -1.35 10.38
CA ALA A 239 -22.92 -2.12 9.93
C ALA A 239 -22.54 -3.13 8.84
N GLU A 240 -21.69 -2.71 7.89
CA GLU A 240 -21.17 -3.59 6.83
C GLU A 240 -20.21 -4.65 7.37
N LEU A 241 -19.35 -4.27 8.32
CA LEU A 241 -18.45 -5.21 9.00
C LEU A 241 -19.25 -6.31 9.71
N GLN A 242 -20.24 -5.93 10.52
CA GLN A 242 -21.09 -6.86 11.28
C GLN A 242 -21.86 -7.81 10.37
N ARG A 243 -22.37 -7.32 9.23
CA ARG A 243 -23.05 -8.14 8.23
C ARG A 243 -22.14 -9.26 7.70
N ARG A 244 -20.88 -8.95 7.39
CA ARG A 244 -19.89 -9.93 6.92
C ARG A 244 -19.40 -10.85 8.03
N GLU A 245 -19.19 -10.32 9.23
CA GLU A 245 -18.82 -11.13 10.40
C GLU A 245 -19.85 -12.20 10.68
N LEU A 246 -21.15 -11.84 10.67
CA LEU A 246 -22.24 -12.79 10.86
C LEU A 246 -22.26 -13.85 9.76
N ALA A 247 -22.07 -13.43 8.50
CA ALA A 247 -22.04 -14.33 7.35
C ALA A 247 -20.88 -15.36 7.43
N TYR A 248 -19.68 -14.96 7.87
CA TYR A 248 -18.53 -15.87 7.95
C TYR A 248 -18.49 -16.71 9.22
N ARG A 249 -18.85 -16.13 10.37
CA ARG A 249 -18.70 -16.80 11.66
C ARG A 249 -19.85 -17.76 11.97
N GLY A 250 -21.03 -17.53 11.37
CA GLY A 250 -22.23 -18.33 11.65
C GLY A 250 -22.63 -18.31 13.14
N GLY A 251 -22.35 -17.20 13.84
CA GLY A 251 -22.61 -17.04 15.27
C GLY A 251 -21.46 -17.44 16.20
N ARG A 252 -20.32 -17.95 15.70
CA ARG A 252 -19.14 -18.17 16.54
C ARG A 252 -18.56 -16.84 17.04
N PRO A 253 -18.12 -16.76 18.31
CA PRO A 253 -17.53 -15.55 18.86
C PRO A 253 -16.22 -15.19 18.15
N VAL A 254 -15.85 -13.91 18.21
CA VAL A 254 -14.51 -13.43 17.78
C VAL A 254 -13.46 -14.01 18.72
N VAL A 255 -12.39 -14.59 18.17
CA VAL A 255 -11.28 -15.08 18.98
C VAL A 255 -10.50 -13.89 19.55
N ASP A 256 -10.28 -13.89 20.85
CA ASP A 256 -9.61 -12.82 21.57
C ASP A 256 -8.08 -12.86 21.35
N PRO A 257 -7.47 -11.85 20.69
CA PRO A 257 -6.03 -11.82 20.40
C PRO A 257 -5.15 -11.44 21.61
N ARG A 258 -5.73 -11.09 22.77
CA ARG A 258 -4.97 -10.60 23.94
C ARG A 258 -3.93 -11.59 24.46
N ALA A 259 -2.70 -11.08 24.65
CA ALA A 259 -1.54 -11.83 25.12
C ALA A 259 -1.31 -13.14 24.32
N ARG A 260 -1.60 -13.12 23.01
CA ARG A 260 -1.33 -14.20 22.06
C ARG A 260 -0.26 -13.77 21.06
N ILE A 261 0.41 -14.74 20.44
CA ILE A 261 1.18 -14.50 19.21
C ILE A 261 0.18 -14.56 18.06
N VAL A 262 0.02 -13.45 17.34
CA VAL A 262 -0.96 -13.31 16.25
C VAL A 262 -0.25 -13.28 14.91
N ILE A 263 -0.56 -14.24 14.03
CA ILE A 263 -0.11 -14.24 12.63
C ILE A 263 -1.25 -13.73 11.75
N LEU A 264 -1.09 -12.53 11.18
CA LEU A 264 -1.99 -11.95 10.20
C LEU A 264 -1.62 -12.43 8.79
N VAL A 265 -2.56 -13.09 8.12
CA VAL A 265 -2.34 -13.74 6.82
C VAL A 265 -3.23 -13.14 5.74
N ASP A 266 -2.67 -12.88 4.56
CA ASP A 266 -3.43 -12.54 3.35
C ASP A 266 -2.88 -13.31 2.13
N ASP A 267 -3.62 -13.36 1.02
CA ASP A 267 -3.14 -13.99 -0.23
C ASP A 267 -2.10 -13.14 -0.98
N GLY A 268 -1.98 -11.87 -0.61
CA GLY A 268 -0.87 -11.02 -0.97
C GLY A 268 -1.13 -9.58 -0.59
N ILE A 269 -0.11 -8.75 -0.76
CA ILE A 269 -0.17 -7.34 -0.44
C ILE A 269 0.10 -6.55 -1.70
N ALA A 270 -0.85 -5.71 -2.10
CA ALA A 270 -0.62 -4.70 -3.14
C ALA A 270 -0.06 -3.42 -2.52
N THR A 271 -0.89 -2.68 -1.77
CA THR A 271 -0.51 -1.41 -1.16
C THR A 271 -0.19 -1.49 0.33
N GLY A 272 -0.53 -2.59 1.00
CA GLY A 272 -0.31 -2.75 2.45
C GLY A 272 -1.38 -2.10 3.34
N ALA A 273 -2.21 -1.21 2.81
CA ALA A 273 -3.12 -0.40 3.63
C ALA A 273 -4.10 -1.23 4.50
N SER A 274 -4.68 -2.30 3.97
CA SER A 274 -5.58 -3.18 4.75
C SER A 274 -4.83 -3.96 5.82
N MET A 275 -3.62 -4.44 5.51
CA MET A 275 -2.77 -5.14 6.48
C MET A 275 -2.26 -4.20 7.57
N LEU A 276 -1.86 -2.98 7.23
CA LEU A 276 -1.45 -1.96 8.20
C LEU A 276 -2.58 -1.62 9.16
N ALA A 277 -3.80 -1.44 8.63
CA ALA A 277 -5.00 -1.27 9.45
C ALA A 277 -5.25 -2.48 10.37
N ALA A 278 -5.01 -3.70 9.88
CA ALA A 278 -5.12 -4.91 10.69
C ALA A 278 -4.11 -4.93 11.84
N VAL A 279 -2.82 -4.68 11.54
CA VAL A 279 -1.72 -4.62 12.51
C VAL A 279 -2.05 -3.61 13.61
N ARG A 280 -2.43 -2.39 13.24
CA ARG A 280 -2.75 -1.33 14.22
C ARG A 280 -3.95 -1.69 15.10
N THR A 281 -4.99 -2.30 14.51
CA THR A 281 -6.18 -2.68 15.29
C THR A 281 -5.89 -3.82 16.25
N ILE A 282 -5.12 -4.82 15.83
CA ILE A 282 -4.68 -5.91 16.70
C ILE A 282 -3.74 -5.37 17.79
N ARG A 283 -2.79 -4.49 17.46
CA ARG A 283 -1.87 -3.89 18.44
C ARG A 283 -2.61 -3.20 19.59
N ALA A 284 -3.70 -2.49 19.29
CA ALA A 284 -4.53 -1.81 20.29
C ALA A 284 -5.19 -2.76 21.30
N THR A 285 -5.29 -4.07 21.01
CA THR A 285 -5.84 -5.06 21.94
C THR A 285 -4.83 -5.55 22.98
N GLY A 286 -3.52 -5.39 22.74
CA GLY A 286 -2.46 -5.93 23.60
C GLY A 286 -2.09 -7.40 23.35
N PRO A 287 -1.71 -7.78 22.12
CA PRO A 287 -1.14 -9.11 21.82
C PRO A 287 0.27 -9.24 22.41
N GLU A 288 0.79 -10.47 22.47
CA GLU A 288 2.21 -10.72 22.81
C GLU A 288 3.13 -10.31 21.66
N SER A 289 2.75 -10.65 20.42
CA SER A 289 3.50 -10.34 19.20
C SER A 289 2.57 -10.39 17.98
N ILE A 290 2.88 -9.60 16.96
CA ILE A 290 2.16 -9.53 15.68
C ILE A 290 3.14 -9.86 14.55
N VAL A 291 2.84 -10.94 13.83
CA VAL A 291 3.57 -11.39 12.65
C VAL A 291 2.69 -11.16 11.43
N VAL A 292 3.19 -10.49 10.41
CA VAL A 292 2.53 -10.42 9.10
C VAL A 292 3.10 -11.52 8.22
N ALA A 293 2.25 -12.32 7.59
CA ALA A 293 2.68 -13.40 6.72
C ALA A 293 1.90 -13.40 5.41
N VAL A 294 2.58 -13.21 4.29
CA VAL A 294 1.95 -13.14 2.97
C VAL A 294 2.76 -13.88 1.89
N PRO A 295 2.11 -14.50 0.89
CA PRO A 295 2.83 -15.15 -0.20
C PRO A 295 3.59 -14.16 -1.10
N VAL A 296 3.00 -12.98 -1.34
CA VAL A 296 3.53 -12.00 -2.31
C VAL A 296 3.27 -10.56 -1.88
N GLY A 297 4.19 -9.66 -2.20
CA GLY A 297 3.95 -8.22 -2.16
C GLY A 297 5.15 -7.41 -2.65
N PRO A 298 5.00 -6.09 -2.89
CA PRO A 298 6.13 -5.25 -3.24
C PRO A 298 7.03 -5.03 -2.02
N ALA A 299 8.32 -4.88 -2.27
CA ALA A 299 9.31 -4.66 -1.20
C ALA A 299 9.03 -3.39 -0.38
N THR A 300 8.42 -2.37 -0.99
CA THR A 300 8.01 -1.13 -0.32
C THR A 300 6.97 -1.39 0.76
N ALA A 301 5.85 -2.04 0.42
CA ALA A 301 4.79 -2.35 1.38
C ALA A 301 5.28 -3.27 2.51
N CYS A 302 6.14 -4.25 2.19
CA CYS A 302 6.71 -5.13 3.21
C CYS A 302 7.62 -4.39 4.19
N ARG A 303 8.42 -3.41 3.71
CA ARG A 303 9.24 -2.54 4.57
C ARG A 303 8.40 -1.63 5.46
N GLU A 304 7.32 -1.06 4.92
CA GLU A 304 6.39 -0.22 5.69
C GLU A 304 5.73 -1.03 6.81
N LEU A 305 5.30 -2.26 6.52
CA LEU A 305 4.72 -3.16 7.53
C LEU A 305 5.74 -3.60 8.57
N ALA A 306 7.01 -3.79 8.18
CA ALA A 306 8.09 -4.14 9.11
C ALA A 306 8.45 -3.03 10.10
N ALA A 307 7.93 -1.80 9.89
CA ALA A 307 8.04 -0.72 10.87
C ALA A 307 6.96 -0.78 11.97
N GLU A 308 5.92 -1.60 11.80
CA GLU A 308 4.70 -1.61 12.63
C GLU A 308 4.40 -3.00 13.25
N ALA A 309 4.74 -4.07 12.53
CA ALA A 309 4.67 -5.45 12.99
C ALA A 309 5.99 -5.90 13.65
N ASP A 310 5.93 -6.94 14.49
CA ASP A 310 7.11 -7.50 15.15
C ASP A 310 7.95 -8.38 14.20
N ASP A 311 7.30 -8.96 13.18
CA ASP A 311 7.94 -9.72 12.10
C ASP A 311 7.11 -9.66 10.81
N VAL A 312 7.77 -9.76 9.66
CA VAL A 312 7.13 -9.77 8.33
C VAL A 312 7.74 -10.88 7.47
N VAL A 313 6.94 -11.91 7.21
CA VAL A 313 7.29 -13.03 6.34
C VAL A 313 6.60 -12.84 4.99
N CYS A 314 7.39 -12.63 3.94
CA CYS A 314 6.88 -12.52 2.58
C CYS A 314 7.60 -13.52 1.68
N ALA A 315 6.87 -14.49 1.12
CA ALA A 315 7.49 -15.62 0.42
C ALA A 315 8.13 -15.20 -0.92
N THR A 316 7.59 -14.20 -1.62
CA THR A 316 8.21 -13.64 -2.83
C THR A 316 7.90 -12.16 -3.01
N MET A 317 8.89 -11.40 -3.46
CA MET A 317 8.76 -9.96 -3.76
C MET A 317 9.22 -9.73 -5.20
N PRO A 318 8.35 -9.91 -6.21
CA PRO A 318 8.74 -9.71 -7.60
C PRO A 318 9.27 -8.29 -7.78
N ALA A 319 10.43 -8.17 -8.44
CA ALA A 319 10.93 -6.86 -8.87
C ALA A 319 9.93 -6.18 -9.81
N ALA A 320 9.13 -6.97 -10.53
CA ALA A 320 8.05 -6.55 -11.42
C ALA A 320 6.64 -6.72 -10.79
N PHE A 321 6.35 -6.13 -9.62
CA PHE A 321 5.03 -6.28 -8.97
C PHE A 321 3.98 -5.39 -9.66
N GLU A 322 2.90 -5.99 -10.18
CA GLU A 322 1.74 -5.32 -10.77
C GLU A 322 0.47 -5.60 -9.94
N ALA A 323 0.22 -6.87 -9.61
CA ALA A 323 -0.95 -7.29 -8.84
C ALA A 323 -0.69 -8.61 -8.08
N VAL A 324 -1.42 -8.82 -7.00
CA VAL A 324 -1.34 -10.07 -6.20
C VAL A 324 -1.59 -11.32 -7.07
N GLY A 325 -2.60 -11.27 -7.94
CA GLY A 325 -2.97 -12.41 -8.79
C GLY A 325 -1.89 -12.88 -9.78
N GLN A 326 -0.86 -12.06 -10.06
CA GLN A 326 0.15 -12.36 -11.08
C GLN A 326 1.03 -13.59 -10.76
N VAL A 327 1.13 -13.93 -9.48
CA VAL A 327 1.94 -15.07 -9.01
C VAL A 327 1.13 -16.34 -8.88
N TYR A 328 -0.18 -16.32 -9.14
CA TYR A 328 -1.06 -17.47 -8.97
C TYR A 328 -1.48 -18.04 -10.34
N ASN A 329 -1.36 -19.35 -10.54
CA ASN A 329 -1.93 -20.01 -11.71
C ASN A 329 -3.47 -20.08 -11.63
N ASP A 330 -4.00 -20.33 -10.43
CA ASP A 330 -5.42 -20.20 -10.09
C ASP A 330 -5.59 -19.13 -9.01
N PHE A 331 -6.22 -18.01 -9.39
CA PHE A 331 -6.60 -16.91 -8.51
C PHE A 331 -8.11 -16.67 -8.53
N HIS A 332 -8.92 -17.74 -8.55
CA HIS A 332 -10.37 -17.63 -8.50
C HIS A 332 -10.86 -16.76 -7.33
N GLN A 333 -12.05 -16.18 -7.46
CA GLN A 333 -12.64 -15.42 -6.38
C GLN A 333 -13.09 -16.36 -5.24
N VAL A 334 -12.47 -16.24 -4.06
CA VAL A 334 -12.90 -16.98 -2.87
C VAL A 334 -14.33 -16.59 -2.51
N THR A 335 -15.19 -17.58 -2.36
CA THR A 335 -16.62 -17.44 -2.03
C THR A 335 -16.85 -17.39 -0.52
N ASP A 336 -18.02 -16.92 -0.10
CA ASP A 336 -18.41 -16.89 1.31
C ASP A 336 -18.65 -18.31 1.87
N ASP A 337 -19.00 -19.28 1.02
CA ASP A 337 -19.12 -20.69 1.40
C ASP A 337 -17.75 -21.31 1.70
N GLU A 338 -16.75 -21.07 0.85
CA GLU A 338 -15.37 -21.57 1.08
C GLU A 338 -14.78 -21.02 2.38
N VAL A 339 -15.00 -19.72 2.68
CA VAL A 339 -14.59 -19.13 3.96
C VAL A 339 -15.26 -19.85 5.12
N ARG A 340 -16.57 -20.10 5.05
CA ARG A 340 -17.31 -20.81 6.11
C ARG A 340 -16.81 -22.25 6.30
N GLU A 341 -16.60 -22.98 5.21
CA GLU A 341 -16.10 -24.36 5.23
C GLU A 341 -14.71 -24.46 5.88
N LEU A 342 -13.78 -23.59 5.47
CA LEU A 342 -12.43 -23.55 6.04
C LEU A 342 -12.44 -23.19 7.51
N LEU A 343 -13.22 -22.18 7.91
CA LEU A 343 -13.31 -21.82 9.32
C LEU A 343 -13.97 -22.94 10.14
N ALA A 344 -14.90 -23.71 9.59
CA ALA A 344 -15.53 -24.85 10.28
C ALA A 344 -14.62 -26.09 10.37
N THR A 345 -13.57 -26.15 9.56
CA THR A 345 -12.62 -27.27 9.53
C THR A 345 -11.51 -27.05 10.57
N PRO A 346 -11.38 -27.92 11.60
CA PRO A 346 -10.39 -27.72 12.66
C PRO A 346 -8.94 -27.70 12.16
N THR A 347 -8.15 -26.75 12.63
CA THR A 347 -6.70 -26.63 12.37
C THR A 347 -5.86 -27.10 13.55
N THR A 348 -6.47 -27.25 14.73
CA THR A 348 -5.86 -27.79 15.96
C THR A 348 -6.35 -29.23 16.20
N GLY A 349 -5.45 -30.18 16.44
CA GLY A 349 -5.81 -31.50 16.98
C GLY A 349 -5.90 -32.68 16.00
N ALA A 350 -5.29 -32.61 14.81
CA ALA A 350 -5.20 -33.74 13.88
C ALA A 350 -3.80 -34.41 13.78
N ALA A 351 -2.86 -34.07 14.66
CA ALA A 351 -1.56 -34.73 14.77
C ALA A 351 -1.56 -35.71 15.94
N THR A 352 -2.07 -36.93 15.70
CA THR A 352 -1.61 -38.16 16.33
C THR A 352 -0.96 -38.99 15.24
#